data_AF-A0A970DM09-F1
#
_entry.id   AF-A0A970DM09-F1
#
_cell.length_a   1.000
_cell.length_b   1.000
_cell.length_c   1.000
_cell.angle_alpha   90.00
_cell.angle_beta   90.00
_cell.angle_gamma   90.00
#
_symmetry.space_group_name_H-M   'P 1'
#
loop_
_entity.id
_entity.type
_entity.pdbx_description
1 polymer ?
#
loop_
_entity_poly.entity_id
_entity_poly.type
_entity_poly.pdbx_seq_one_letter_code
_entity_poly.pdbx_strand_id
1 'polypeptide(L)' 'FSNLSYSDLNIQNGNEALIAYATYHLYEKEDLEDIYNDLIQYCRQDTWAMVVILNGLRKLVNFI' A
#
# COMPACT_ATOMS: atom_id res chain seq x y z
N PHE A 1 -15.07 9.72 -1.29
CA PHE A 1 -14.70 9.61 -2.72
C PHE A 1 -14.16 8.21 -3.07
N SER A 2 -13.84 7.36 -2.10
CA SER A 2 -13.42 5.97 -2.27
C SER A 2 -13.91 5.12 -1.08
N ASN A 3 -14.03 3.81 -1.26
CA ASN A 3 -14.31 2.83 -0.19
C ASN A 3 -13.05 2.01 0.19
N LEU A 4 -11.87 2.41 -0.29
CA LEU A 4 -10.61 1.75 0.07
C LEU A 4 -10.31 1.99 1.55
N SER A 5 -9.87 0.94 2.24
CA SER A 5 -9.43 0.96 3.63
C SER A 5 -8.14 0.16 3.78
N TYR A 6 -7.23 0.63 4.63
CA TYR A 6 -6.00 -0.09 4.98
C TYR A 6 -6.16 -0.87 6.30
N SER A 7 -7.35 -0.85 6.91
CA SER A 7 -7.64 -1.49 8.22
C SER A 7 -7.34 -2.99 8.27
N ASP A 8 -7.42 -3.65 7.12
CA ASP A 8 -7.29 -5.10 7.01
C ASP A 8 -5.87 -5.52 6.57
N LEU A 9 -4.96 -4.54 6.39
CA LEU A 9 -3.57 -4.77 6.05
C LEU A 9 -2.69 -4.73 7.30
N ASN A 10 -1.70 -5.61 7.36
CA ASN A 10 -0.70 -5.61 8.43
C ASN A 10 0.21 -4.37 8.35
N ILE A 11 0.57 -3.95 7.13
CA ILE A 11 1.29 -2.69 6.87
C ILE A 11 0.25 -1.64 6.48
N GLN A 12 0.11 -0.60 7.29
CA GLN A 12 -1.00 0.35 7.17
C GLN A 12 -0.63 1.66 6.48
N ASN A 13 0.66 1.97 6.36
CA ASN A 13 1.13 3.22 5.78
C ASN A 13 2.54 3.12 5.20
N GLY A 14 2.95 4.16 4.47
CA GLY A 14 4.23 4.19 3.76
C GLY A 14 5.46 4.19 4.67
N ASN A 15 5.36 4.71 5.90
CA ASN A 15 6.48 4.67 6.84
C ASN A 15 6.73 3.24 7.32
N GLU A 16 5.68 2.51 7.66
CA GLU A 16 5.76 1.09 8.02
C GLU A 16 6.30 0.25 6.85
N ALA A 17 5.80 0.49 5.63
CA ALA A 17 6.30 -0.20 4.43
C ALA A 17 7.79 0.06 4.20
N LEU A 18 8.23 1.31 4.35
CA LEU A 18 9.63 1.68 4.23
C LEU A 18 10.51 0.98 5.27
N ILE A 19 10.08 0.98 6.54
CA ILE A 19 10.80 0.33 7.63
C ILE A 19 10.89 -1.17 7.36
N ALA A 20 9.76 -1.83 7.10
CA ALA A 20 9.71 -3.28 6.83
C ALA A 20 10.61 -3.69 5.66
N TYR A 21 10.64 -2.90 4.58
CA TYR A 21 11.54 -3.15 3.46
C TYR A 21 13.02 -2.92 3.83
N ALA A 22 13.34 -1.80 4.50
CA ALA A 22 14.71 -1.46 4.88
C ALA A 22 15.30 -2.49 5.86
N THR A 23 14.48 -3.03 6.76
CA THR A 23 14.87 -4.04 7.75
C THR A 23 14.59 -5.46 7.29
N TYR A 24 14.16 -5.68 6.04
CA TYR A 24 13.76 -7.00 5.54
C TYR A 24 14.82 -8.09 5.75
N HIS A 25 16.10 -7.73 5.60
CA HIS A 25 17.25 -8.61 5.80
C HIS A 25 17.52 -9.01 7.26
N LEU A 26 16.80 -8.43 8.23
CA LEU A 26 16.95 -8.69 9.66
C LEU A 26 15.87 -9.64 10.20
N TYR A 27 14.85 -9.98 9.41
CA TYR A 27 13.78 -10.90 9.82
C TYR A 27 14.26 -12.35 9.84
N GLU A 28 13.62 -13.16 10.69
CA GLU A 28 13.82 -14.60 10.73
C GLU A 28 13.27 -15.24 9.45
N LYS A 29 13.85 -16.37 9.06
CA LYS A 29 13.52 -17.02 7.78
C LYS A 29 12.04 -17.40 7.69
N GLU A 30 11.45 -17.79 8.82
CA GLU A 30 10.04 -18.14 8.90
C GLU A 30 9.11 -16.96 8.63
N ASP A 31 9.52 -15.72 8.90
CA ASP A 31 8.70 -14.52 8.75
C ASP A 31 8.87 -13.83 7.38
N LEU A 32 9.91 -14.17 6.62
CA LEU A 32 10.25 -13.47 5.37
C LEU A 32 9.11 -13.53 4.34
N GLU A 33 8.45 -14.69 4.20
CA GLU A 33 7.36 -14.84 3.23
C GLU A 33 6.14 -13.98 3.61
N ASP A 34 5.82 -13.89 4.90
CA ASP A 34 4.71 -13.08 5.39
C ASP A 34 4.98 -11.59 5.21
N ILE A 35 6.16 -11.10 5.61
CA ILE A 35 6.56 -9.70 5.41
C ILE A 35 6.58 -9.34 3.92
N TYR A 36 7.06 -10.24 3.06
CA TYR A 36 7.04 -10.04 1.62
C TYR A 36 5.60 -9.90 1.10
N ASN A 37 4.71 -10.79 1.51
CA ASN A 37 3.30 -10.75 1.10
C ASN A 37 2.61 -9.48 1.59
N ASP A 38 2.86 -9.05 2.82
CA ASP A 38 2.32 -7.82 3.40
C ASP A 38 2.79 -6.57 2.63
N LEU A 39 4.08 -6.50 2.30
CA LEU A 39 4.64 -5.43 1.46
C LEU A 39 3.99 -5.40 0.08
N ILE A 40 3.79 -6.55 -0.55
CA ILE A 40 3.13 -6.65 -1.87
C ILE A 40 1.67 -6.20 -1.79
N GLN A 41 0.93 -6.60 -0.75
CA GLN A 41 -0.45 -6.18 -0.56
C GLN A 41 -0.56 -4.66 -0.38
N TYR A 42 0.26 -4.08 0.49
CA TYR A 42 0.33 -2.63 0.70
C TYR A 42 0.64 -1.90 -0.61
N CYS A 43 1.72 -2.27 -1.31
CA CYS A 43 2.15 -1.61 -2.53
C CYS A 43 1.09 -1.65 -3.65
N ARG A 44 0.35 -2.75 -3.78
CA ARG A 44 -0.77 -2.86 -4.72
C ARG A 44 -1.88 -1.89 -4.38
N GLN A 45 -2.30 -1.85 -3.11
CA GLN A 45 -3.36 -0.95 -2.68
C GLN A 45 -2.97 0.53 -2.82
N ASP A 46 -1.74 0.88 -2.46
CA ASP A 46 -1.24 2.26 -2.54
C ASP A 46 -1.19 2.75 -3.99
N THR A 47 -0.74 1.89 -4.92
CA THR A 47 -0.79 2.17 -6.36
C THR A 47 -2.23 2.37 -6.84
N TRP A 48 -3.16 1.54 -6.38
CA TRP A 48 -4.57 1.65 -6.77
C TRP A 48 -5.22 2.91 -6.20
N ALA A 49 -4.89 3.30 -4.97
CA ALA A 49 -5.35 4.54 -4.36
C ALA A 49 -4.98 5.75 -5.22
N MET A 50 -3.76 5.79 -5.77
CA MET A 50 -3.35 6.86 -6.70
C MET A 50 -4.22 6.93 -7.96
N VAL A 51 -4.60 5.79 -8.54
CA VAL A 51 -5.50 5.74 -9.71
C VAL A 51 -6.88 6.29 -9.34
N VAL A 52 -7.42 5.90 -8.18
CA VAL A 52 -8.72 6.38 -7.70
C VAL A 52 -8.69 7.88 -7.43
N ILE A 53 -7.63 8.39 -6.81
CA ILE A 53 -7.42 9.83 -6.59
C ILE A 53 -7.36 10.58 -7.92
N LEU A 54 -6.55 10.11 -8.88
CA LEU A 54 -6.44 10.73 -10.20
C LEU A 54 -7.79 10.77 -10.92
N ASN A 55 -8.57 9.70 -10.85
CA ASN A 55 -9.91 9.65 -11.42
C ASN A 55 -10.87 10.62 -10.73
N GLY A 56 -10.77 10.78 -9.40
CA GLY A 56 -11.52 11.79 -8.66
C GLY A 56 -11.17 13.20 -9.09
N LEU A 57 -9.87 13.51 -9.22
CA LEU A 57 -9.38 14.81 -9.67
C LEU A 57 -9.85 15.13 -11.09
N ARG A 58 -9.75 14.17 -12.03
CA ARG A 58 -10.22 14.35 -13.42
C ARG A 58 -11.69 14.74 -13.51
N LYS A 59 -12.54 14.12 -12.69
CA LYS A 59 -13.97 14.46 -12.59
C LYS A 59 -14.21 15.86 -12.05
N LEU A 60 -13.40 16.32 -11.10
CA LEU A 60 -13.53 17.65 -10.50
C LEU A 60 -13.14 18.78 -11.47
N VAL A 61 -12.21 18.51 -12.39
CA VAL A 61 -11.71 19.50 -13.35
C VAL A 61 -12.32 19.37 -14.76
N ASN A 62 -13.43 18.64 -14.89
CA ASN A 62 -14.14 18.38 -16.16
C ASN A 62 -13.23 17.86 -17.30
N PHE A 63 -12.20 17.08 -16.96
CA PHE A 63 -11.30 16.51 -17.96
C PHE A 63 -11.88 15.25 -18.63
N ILE A 64 -12.90 14.62 -18.01
CA ILE A 64 -13.72 13.49 -18.49
C ILE A 64 -15.07 13.56 -17.76
#